data_AF-A0A482ZD91-F1
#
_entry.id   AF-A0A482ZD91-F1
#
_cell.length_a   1.000
_cell.length_b   1.000
_cell.length_c   1.000
_cell.angle_alpha   90.00
_cell.angle_beta   90.00
_cell.angle_gamma   90.00
#
_symmetry.space_group_name_H-M   'P 1'
#
loop_
_entity.id
_entity.type
_entity.pdbx_description
1 polymer ?
#
loop_
_entity_poly.entity_id
_entity_poly.type
_entity_poly.pdbx_seq_one_letter_code
_entity_poly.pdbx_strand_id
1 'polypeptide(L)'
;YAFLCKNSVSKSKDKTYYLETYKEFDNEKDFLEQYSPGNGGITPFPSYMYCTNFLKKISLVSLPGAKYFDIVLLSTMLKYGSIVWLSDTLMYYRIHDENDSNIEDTVGGIALLNYIAKKGISKNQDFFVAMRYDLWRKWLVKQDKVNLFTWRNRVVFKFLLLKSFYLARRLFFWRAVFRKIKIFLRGN
;
A
#
# COMPACT_ATOMS: atom_id res chain seq x y z
N TYR A 1 0.50 -1.52 -12.18
CA TYR A 1 1.22 -0.33 -12.70
C TYR A 1 0.40 0.90 -12.40
N ALA A 2 1.01 2.05 -12.22
CA ALA A 2 0.25 3.30 -12.13
C ALA A 2 0.79 4.37 -13.09
N PHE A 3 -0.11 5.05 -13.78
CA PHE A 3 0.18 6.14 -14.72
C PHE A 3 -0.44 7.42 -14.20
N LEU A 4 0.31 8.52 -14.20
CA LEU A 4 -0.26 9.84 -13.91
C LEU A 4 -0.72 10.52 -15.19
N CYS A 5 -2.02 10.80 -15.31
CA CYS A 5 -2.62 11.41 -16.49
C CYS A 5 -3.13 12.82 -16.18
N LYS A 6 -2.92 13.75 -17.12
CA LYS A 6 -3.41 15.14 -17.02
C LYS A 6 -4.93 15.23 -17.15
N ASN A 7 -5.51 14.33 -17.96
CA ASN A 7 -6.94 14.20 -18.22
C ASN A 7 -7.35 12.75 -17.92
N SER A 8 -8.63 12.50 -17.62
CA SER A 8 -9.13 11.13 -17.46
C SER A 8 -8.86 10.31 -18.72
N VAL A 9 -8.44 9.05 -18.54
CA VAL A 9 -8.08 8.14 -19.64
C VAL A 9 -9.24 7.94 -20.62
N SER A 10 -10.47 8.13 -20.15
CA SER A 10 -11.67 8.10 -20.99
C SER A 10 -11.66 9.11 -22.15
N LYS A 11 -10.77 10.12 -22.14
CA LYS A 11 -10.65 11.12 -23.22
C LYS A 11 -9.55 10.83 -24.24
N SER A 12 -8.63 9.88 -24.01
CA SER A 12 -7.59 9.51 -24.98
C SER A 12 -8.01 8.28 -25.79
N LYS A 13 -8.51 8.49 -27.01
CA LYS A 13 -9.05 7.46 -27.93
C LYS A 13 -8.01 6.83 -28.87
N ASP A 14 -6.73 6.83 -28.52
CA ASP A 14 -5.71 6.25 -29.40
C ASP A 14 -5.27 4.87 -28.93
N LYS A 15 -5.57 3.86 -29.76
CA LYS A 15 -5.15 2.45 -29.75
C LYS A 15 -4.38 2.01 -28.50
N THR A 16 -5.09 1.84 -27.40
CA THR A 16 -4.59 1.15 -26.22
C THR A 16 -4.50 -0.34 -26.53
N TYR A 17 -3.39 -0.99 -26.17
CA TYR A 17 -3.42 -2.42 -25.87
C TYR A 17 -4.66 -2.69 -25.02
N TYR A 18 -5.44 -3.74 -25.31
CA TYR A 18 -6.66 -4.07 -24.59
C TYR A 18 -6.34 -4.35 -23.11
N LEU A 19 -6.23 -3.29 -22.31
CA LEU A 19 -6.10 -3.35 -20.87
C LEU A 19 -7.47 -3.77 -20.35
N GLU A 20 -7.55 -4.99 -19.80
CA GLU A 20 -8.83 -5.62 -19.48
C GLU A 20 -9.59 -4.82 -18.41
N THR A 21 -8.88 -4.19 -17.47
CA THR A 21 -9.47 -3.32 -16.43
C THR A 21 -8.45 -2.29 -15.91
N TYR A 22 -8.91 -1.04 -15.65
CA TYR A 22 -8.11 -0.04 -14.93
C TYR A 22 -8.96 0.64 -13.84
N LYS A 23 -8.30 1.18 -12.83
CA LYS A 23 -8.92 1.99 -11.77
C LYS A 23 -8.31 3.38 -11.78
N GLU A 24 -9.14 4.41 -11.85
CA GLU A 24 -8.68 5.80 -11.80
C GLU A 24 -8.86 6.37 -10.39
N PHE A 25 -7.90 7.19 -9.97
CA PHE A 25 -7.88 7.90 -8.70
C PHE A 25 -7.73 9.38 -8.96
N ASP A 26 -8.67 10.17 -8.46
CA ASP A 26 -8.67 11.64 -8.52
C ASP A 26 -8.47 12.27 -7.13
N ASN A 27 -8.45 11.46 -6.08
CA ASN A 27 -8.34 11.92 -4.70
C ASN A 27 -7.35 11.09 -3.89
N GLU A 28 -6.64 11.76 -2.97
CA GLU A 28 -5.57 11.15 -2.18
C GLU A 28 -6.08 10.00 -1.29
N LYS A 29 -7.29 10.12 -0.75
CA LYS A 29 -7.84 9.14 0.19
C LYS A 29 -8.06 7.79 -0.48
N ASP A 30 -8.78 7.77 -1.59
CA ASP A 30 -9.11 6.52 -2.31
C ASP A 30 -7.85 5.86 -2.86
N PHE A 31 -6.87 6.68 -3.29
CA PHE A 31 -5.55 6.18 -3.71
C PHE A 31 -4.79 5.53 -2.55
N LEU A 32 -4.74 6.16 -1.38
CA LEU A 32 -4.07 5.59 -0.20
C LEU A 32 -4.72 4.27 0.24
N GLU A 33 -6.04 4.13 0.09
CA GLU A 33 -6.77 2.89 0.36
C GLU A 33 -6.39 1.73 -0.57
N GLN A 34 -5.81 2.01 -1.75
CA GLN A 34 -5.33 1.00 -2.71
C GLN A 34 -4.21 0.14 -2.14
N TYR A 35 -3.38 0.71 -1.25
CA TYR A 35 -2.27 0.01 -0.59
C TYR A 35 -2.73 -0.87 0.59
N SER A 36 -4.02 -0.87 0.91
CA SER A 36 -4.58 -1.75 1.92
C SER A 36 -4.45 -3.23 1.52
N PRO A 37 -4.20 -4.14 2.48
CA PRO A 37 -4.27 -5.58 2.23
C PRO A 37 -5.59 -5.98 1.54
N GLY A 38 -5.48 -6.50 0.32
CA GLY A 38 -6.63 -6.95 -0.49
C GLY A 38 -7.13 -5.98 -1.57
N ASN A 39 -6.70 -4.72 -1.58
CA ASN A 39 -7.18 -3.71 -2.54
C ASN A 39 -6.30 -3.54 -3.80
N GLY A 40 -5.04 -3.97 -3.74
CA GLY A 40 -4.09 -3.89 -4.86
C GLY A 40 -2.67 -4.18 -4.40
N GLY A 41 -2.38 -3.82 -3.14
CA GLY A 41 -1.11 -4.10 -2.49
C GLY A 41 -0.02 -3.11 -2.90
N ILE A 42 1.19 -3.38 -2.41
CA ILE A 42 2.36 -2.56 -2.70
C ILE A 42 2.90 -2.99 -4.06
N THR A 43 3.03 -2.03 -4.98
CA THR A 43 3.71 -2.25 -6.26
C THR A 43 5.16 -1.80 -6.19
N PRO A 44 6.09 -2.46 -6.92
CA PRO A 44 7.49 -2.04 -6.94
C PRO A 44 7.63 -0.59 -7.41
N PHE A 45 8.53 0.18 -6.80
CA PHE A 45 8.79 1.55 -7.21
C PHE A 45 9.04 1.76 -8.72
N PRO A 46 9.78 0.89 -9.44
CA PRO A 46 9.98 1.06 -10.89
C PRO A 46 8.73 0.80 -11.75
N SER A 47 7.62 0.34 -11.15
CA SER A 47 6.37 0.06 -11.89
C SER A 47 5.47 1.28 -12.10
N TYR A 48 5.86 2.44 -11.55
CA TYR A 48 5.11 3.69 -11.70
C TYR A 48 5.67 4.52 -12.86
N MET A 49 4.76 5.10 -13.65
CA MET A 49 5.08 6.05 -14.71
C MET A 49 4.38 7.38 -14.44
N TYR A 50 5.12 8.49 -14.56
CA TYR A 50 4.59 9.81 -14.25
C TYR A 50 5.14 10.89 -15.18
N CYS A 51 4.34 11.93 -15.41
CA CYS A 51 4.78 13.09 -16.18
C CYS A 51 5.81 13.91 -15.39
N THR A 52 7.01 14.08 -15.96
CA THR A 52 8.11 14.86 -15.37
C THR A 52 7.71 16.29 -15.02
N ASN A 53 6.81 16.89 -15.80
CA ASN A 53 6.27 18.23 -15.55
C ASN A 53 5.49 18.34 -14.22
N PHE A 54 4.88 17.25 -13.74
CA PHE A 54 4.22 17.22 -12.45
C PHE A 54 5.20 16.92 -11.33
N LEU A 55 6.16 16.01 -11.56
CA LEU A 55 7.21 15.70 -10.59
C LEU A 55 8.00 16.96 -10.20
N LYS A 56 8.37 17.79 -11.18
CA LYS A 56 9.13 19.05 -10.96
C LYS A 56 8.40 20.06 -10.06
N LYS A 57 7.09 19.93 -9.85
CA LYS A 57 6.31 20.81 -8.98
C LYS A 57 6.34 20.40 -7.51
N ILE A 58 6.88 19.22 -7.21
CA ILE A 58 6.91 18.64 -5.86
C ILE A 58 8.33 18.77 -5.30
N SER A 59 8.43 19.31 -4.08
CA SER A 59 9.69 19.31 -3.34
C SER A 59 9.94 17.95 -2.71
N LEU A 60 10.81 17.14 -3.32
CA LEU A 60 11.14 15.80 -2.83
C LEU A 60 11.74 15.81 -1.43
N VAL A 61 12.51 16.84 -1.08
CA VAL A 61 13.16 17.00 0.24
C VAL A 61 12.12 17.21 1.36
N SER A 62 10.95 17.76 1.02
CA SER A 62 9.90 18.07 2.00
C SER A 62 8.98 16.89 2.32
N LEU A 63 9.07 15.79 1.56
CA LEU A 63 8.16 14.67 1.71
C LEU A 63 8.64 13.71 2.81
N PRO A 64 7.75 13.33 3.75
CA PRO A 64 8.08 12.27 4.68
C PRO A 64 8.04 10.92 3.96
N GLY A 65 8.85 9.98 4.44
CA GLY A 65 8.81 8.60 3.96
C GLY A 65 10.20 8.15 3.58
N ALA A 66 10.73 7.22 4.36
CA ALA A 66 11.90 6.43 3.99
C ALA A 66 11.45 5.37 2.97
N LYS A 67 11.20 4.15 3.43
CA LYS A 67 10.80 3.02 2.57
C LYS A 67 9.49 3.22 1.78
N TYR A 68 8.59 4.06 2.28
CA TYR A 68 7.26 4.30 1.70
C TYR A 68 7.16 5.65 0.97
N PHE A 69 8.31 6.20 0.55
CA PHE A 69 8.39 7.47 -0.15
C PHE A 69 7.53 7.49 -1.43
N ASP A 70 7.48 6.38 -2.14
CA ASP A 70 6.71 6.20 -3.37
C ASP A 70 5.21 6.47 -3.17
N ILE A 71 4.62 5.91 -2.11
CA ILE A 71 3.21 6.10 -1.76
C ILE A 71 2.94 7.58 -1.50
N VAL A 72 3.82 8.22 -0.70
CA VAL A 72 3.68 9.63 -0.33
C VAL A 72 3.85 10.55 -1.54
N LEU A 73 4.83 10.28 -2.39
CA LEU A 73 5.06 11.02 -3.62
C LEU A 73 3.84 10.94 -4.52
N LEU A 74 3.38 9.73 -4.84
CA LEU A 74 2.24 9.51 -5.72
C LEU A 74 0.96 10.13 -5.17
N SER A 75 0.69 10.00 -3.87
CA SER A 75 -0.48 10.65 -3.28
C SER A 75 -0.38 12.18 -3.40
N THR A 76 0.81 12.78 -3.26
CA THR A 76 0.95 14.23 -3.50
C THR A 76 0.82 14.63 -4.97
N MET A 77 1.14 13.75 -5.91
CA MET A 77 0.98 14.01 -7.34
C MET A 77 -0.49 14.13 -7.77
N LEU A 78 -1.43 13.57 -7.00
CA LEU A 78 -2.87 13.69 -7.26
C LEU A 78 -3.38 15.14 -7.24
N LYS A 79 -2.62 16.06 -6.65
CA LYS A 79 -2.89 17.50 -6.72
C LYS A 79 -2.77 18.07 -8.15
N TYR A 80 -2.08 17.38 -9.05
CA TYR A 80 -1.76 17.87 -10.39
C TYR A 80 -2.40 17.06 -11.52
N GLY A 81 -2.99 15.90 -11.23
CA GLY A 81 -3.60 15.01 -12.21
C GLY A 81 -4.14 13.74 -11.56
N SER A 82 -4.83 12.90 -12.34
CA SER A 82 -5.36 11.62 -11.85
C SER A 82 -4.34 10.50 -12.02
N ILE A 83 -4.39 9.50 -11.13
CA ILE A 83 -3.58 8.29 -11.22
C ILE A 83 -4.43 7.15 -11.76
N VAL A 84 -3.94 6.47 -12.78
CA VAL A 84 -4.57 5.32 -13.43
C VAL A 84 -3.80 4.08 -13.02
N TRP A 85 -4.46 3.18 -12.31
CA TRP A 85 -3.91 1.94 -11.82
C TRP A 85 -4.34 0.77 -12.69
N LEU A 86 -3.37 0.11 -13.30
CA LEU A 86 -3.56 -1.08 -14.11
C LEU A 86 -3.44 -2.32 -13.22
N SER A 87 -4.44 -3.20 -13.34
CA SER A 87 -4.52 -4.49 -12.66
C SER A 87 -3.63 -5.56 -13.30
N ASP A 88 -3.29 -5.39 -14.58
CA ASP A 88 -2.48 -6.34 -15.34
C ASP A 88 -1.02 -6.38 -14.84
N THR A 89 -0.39 -7.56 -14.98
CA THR A 89 1.04 -7.75 -14.70
C THR A 89 1.84 -7.45 -15.98
N LEU A 90 2.63 -6.38 -15.97
CA LEU A 90 3.32 -5.82 -17.15
C LEU A 90 4.86 -5.76 -17.00
N MET A 91 5.39 -6.28 -15.90
CA MET A 91 6.81 -6.23 -15.52
C MET A 91 7.08 -7.34 -14.52
N TYR A 92 8.12 -8.13 -14.81
CA TYR A 92 8.72 -9.03 -13.85
C TYR A 92 9.82 -8.28 -13.10
N TYR A 93 9.76 -8.29 -11.77
CA TYR A 93 10.75 -7.66 -10.91
C TYR A 93 11.55 -8.73 -10.17
N ARG A 94 12.87 -8.72 -10.33
CA ARG A 94 13.77 -9.66 -9.64
C ARG A 94 13.94 -9.22 -8.18
N ILE A 95 13.62 -10.12 -7.26
CA ILE A 95 13.87 -9.95 -5.84
C ILE A 95 15.16 -10.72 -5.51
N HIS A 96 16.11 -10.08 -4.83
CA HIS A 96 17.34 -10.68 -4.32
C HIS A 96 17.40 -10.53 -2.79
N ASP A 97 18.20 -11.35 -2.12
CA ASP A 97 18.22 -11.41 -0.65
C ASP A 97 18.69 -10.10 0.00
N GLU A 98 19.60 -9.39 -0.66
CA GLU A 98 20.10 -8.08 -0.24
C GLU A 98 19.15 -6.91 -0.54
N ASN A 99 17.95 -7.19 -1.06
CA ASN A 99 17.02 -6.13 -1.40
C ASN A 99 16.50 -5.47 -0.11
N ASP A 100 16.55 -4.14 -0.03
CA ASP A 100 16.08 -3.37 1.12
C ASP A 100 14.59 -3.64 1.44
N SER A 101 13.84 -4.14 0.46
CA SER A 101 12.48 -4.65 0.67
C SER A 101 12.39 -5.79 1.71
N ASN A 102 13.46 -6.58 1.92
CA ASN A 102 13.53 -7.65 2.94
C ASN A 102 13.74 -7.10 4.37
N ILE A 103 14.23 -5.88 4.52
CA ILE A 103 14.44 -5.25 5.83
C ILE A 103 13.14 -4.56 6.25
N GLU A 104 12.51 -5.02 7.33
CA GLU A 104 11.25 -4.40 7.80
C GLU A 104 11.54 -3.04 8.42
N ASP A 105 11.02 -1.97 7.80
CA ASP A 105 11.15 -0.61 8.30
C ASP A 105 9.91 -0.23 9.13
N THR A 106 9.95 -0.57 10.42
CA THR A 106 8.85 -0.24 11.34
C THR A 106 8.69 1.27 11.51
N VAL A 107 9.79 2.02 11.49
CA VAL A 107 9.78 3.48 11.66
C VAL A 107 9.11 4.13 10.46
N GLY A 108 9.48 3.74 9.24
CA GLY A 108 8.82 4.16 8.01
C GLY A 108 7.35 3.77 7.97
N GLY A 109 6.99 2.59 8.48
CA GLY A 109 5.59 2.14 8.54
C GLY A 109 4.74 2.99 9.48
N ILE A 110 5.28 3.38 10.64
CA ILE A 110 4.63 4.33 11.55
C ILE A 110 4.51 5.71 10.90
N ALA A 111 5.57 6.19 10.23
CA ALA A 111 5.57 7.47 9.53
C ALA A 111 4.49 7.52 8.44
N LEU A 112 4.34 6.43 7.67
CA LEU A 112 3.28 6.30 6.67
C LEU A 112 1.89 6.34 7.31
N LEU A 113 1.65 5.61 8.40
CA LEU A 113 0.36 5.65 9.11
C LEU A 113 0.04 7.06 9.63
N ASN A 114 1.03 7.79 10.13
CA ASN A 114 0.86 9.16 10.57
C ASN A 114 0.54 10.10 9.39
N TYR A 115 1.22 9.90 8.26
CA TYR A 115 0.91 10.63 7.02
C TYR A 115 -0.53 10.40 6.58
N ILE A 116 -0.96 9.13 6.50
CA ILE A 116 -2.33 8.72 6.14
C ILE A 116 -3.35 9.38 7.08
N ALA A 117 -3.12 9.34 8.40
CA ALA A 117 -3.99 9.98 9.37
C ALA A 117 -4.07 11.51 9.17
N LYS A 118 -2.94 12.16 8.85
CA LYS A 118 -2.88 13.60 8.57
C LYS A 118 -3.65 13.97 7.30
N LYS A 119 -3.84 13.04 6.36
CA LYS A 119 -4.67 13.21 5.16
C LYS A 119 -6.17 13.01 5.39
N GLY A 120 -6.61 12.91 6.65
CA GLY A 120 -8.02 12.87 7.02
C GLY A 120 -8.60 11.46 7.12
N ILE A 121 -7.78 10.43 7.01
CA ILE A 121 -8.20 9.05 7.26
C ILE A 121 -8.28 8.81 8.76
N SER A 122 -9.45 8.34 9.21
CA SER A 122 -9.64 7.99 10.63
C SER A 122 -8.88 6.72 11.00
N LYS A 123 -8.24 6.74 12.17
CA LYS A 123 -7.51 5.59 12.74
C LYS A 123 -8.39 4.36 12.98
N ASN A 124 -9.70 4.54 12.97
CA ASN A 124 -10.70 3.49 13.17
C ASN A 124 -11.26 2.93 11.84
N GLN A 125 -10.88 3.51 10.69
CA GLN A 125 -11.27 2.95 9.40
C GLN A 125 -10.61 1.59 9.20
N ASP A 126 -11.36 0.69 8.56
CA ASP A 126 -10.99 -0.71 8.35
C ASP A 126 -9.59 -0.85 7.75
N PHE A 127 -9.27 -0.03 6.74
CA PHE A 127 -7.97 -0.09 6.07
C PHE A 127 -6.82 0.39 6.96
N PHE A 128 -7.02 1.46 7.74
CA PHE A 128 -6.01 1.97 8.66
C PHE A 128 -5.68 0.92 9.73
N VAL A 129 -6.73 0.27 10.26
CA VAL A 129 -6.60 -0.83 11.21
C VAL A 129 -5.86 -2.00 10.58
N ALA A 130 -6.17 -2.36 9.33
CA ALA A 130 -5.51 -3.45 8.60
C ALA A 130 -4.01 -3.17 8.36
N MET A 131 -3.65 -1.96 7.93
CA MET A 131 -2.25 -1.56 7.76
C MET A 131 -1.48 -1.58 9.08
N ARG A 132 -2.07 -1.03 10.14
CA ARG A 132 -1.47 -1.04 11.49
C ARG A 132 -1.34 -2.46 12.04
N TYR A 133 -2.30 -3.33 11.76
CA TYR A 133 -2.25 -4.73 12.13
C TYR A 133 -1.08 -5.44 11.43
N ASP A 134 -0.92 -5.28 10.11
CA ASP A 134 0.17 -5.91 9.37
C ASP A 134 1.55 -5.46 9.85
N LEU A 135 1.70 -4.15 10.10
CA LEU A 135 2.92 -3.57 10.67
C LEU A 135 3.31 -4.24 12.00
N TRP A 136 2.37 -4.28 12.95
CA TRP A 136 2.64 -4.86 14.27
C TRP A 136 2.81 -6.38 14.23
N ARG A 137 2.11 -7.07 13.33
CA ARG A 137 2.29 -8.50 13.12
C ARG A 137 3.71 -8.78 12.64
N LYS A 138 4.20 -8.06 11.63
CA LYS A 138 5.57 -8.22 11.12
C LYS A 138 6.61 -7.88 12.17
N TRP A 139 6.40 -6.81 12.92
CA TRP A 139 7.27 -6.44 14.04
C TRP A 139 7.33 -7.52 15.13
N LEU A 140 6.19 -8.12 15.50
CA LEU A 140 6.11 -9.14 16.54
C LEU A 140 6.81 -10.44 16.13
N VAL A 141 6.68 -10.86 14.87
CA VAL A 141 7.33 -12.08 14.34
C VAL A 141 8.86 -12.00 14.43
N LYS A 142 9.44 -10.78 14.43
CA LYS A 142 10.88 -10.55 14.57
C LYS A 142 11.36 -10.53 16.02
N GLN A 143 10.46 -10.53 17.00
CA GLN A 143 10.86 -10.52 18.41
C GLN A 143 11.31 -11.93 18.83
N ASP A 144 12.39 -12.00 19.62
CA ASP A 144 12.79 -13.25 20.24
C ASP A 144 11.68 -13.82 21.12
N LYS A 145 11.57 -15.15 21.15
CA LYS A 145 10.57 -15.87 21.95
C LYS A 145 10.63 -15.48 23.44
N VAL A 146 11.84 -15.23 23.95
CA VAL A 146 12.09 -14.79 25.34
C VAL A 146 11.50 -13.41 25.60
N ASN A 147 11.49 -12.53 24.59
CA ASN A 147 11.01 -11.16 24.72
C ASN A 147 9.50 -11.04 24.56
N LEU A 148 8.78 -12.07 24.10
CA LEU A 148 7.32 -12.04 23.89
C LEU A 148 6.51 -11.62 25.13
N PHE A 149 7.03 -11.91 26.33
CA PHE A 149 6.34 -11.58 27.58
C PHE A 149 6.75 -10.24 28.18
N THR A 150 7.60 -9.45 27.53
CA THR A 150 7.85 -8.05 27.93
C THR A 150 6.58 -7.22 27.83
N TRP A 151 6.45 -6.17 28.64
CA TRP A 151 5.25 -5.34 28.67
C TRP A 151 4.88 -4.77 27.29
N ARG A 152 5.89 -4.37 26.50
CA ARG A 152 5.72 -3.86 25.12
C ARG A 152 5.07 -4.91 24.23
N ASN A 153 5.61 -6.13 24.25
CA ASN A 153 5.11 -7.22 23.43
C ASN A 153 3.71 -7.67 23.87
N ARG A 154 3.40 -7.62 25.18
CA ARG A 154 2.03 -7.86 25.68
C ARG A 154 1.04 -6.85 25.13
N VAL A 155 1.39 -5.57 25.05
CA VAL A 155 0.52 -4.52 24.48
C VAL A 155 0.27 -4.78 23.00
N VAL A 156 1.33 -5.04 22.23
CA VAL A 156 1.22 -5.35 20.80
C VAL A 156 0.41 -6.63 20.57
N PHE A 157 0.66 -7.68 21.36
CA PHE A 157 -0.06 -8.95 21.28
C PHE A 157 -1.55 -8.76 21.57
N LYS A 158 -1.91 -8.05 22.66
CA LYS A 158 -3.31 -7.73 22.96
C LYS A 158 -3.98 -6.97 21.81
N PHE A 159 -3.29 -5.99 21.23
CA PHE A 159 -3.79 -5.27 20.06
C PHE A 159 -4.06 -6.22 18.89
N LEU A 160 -3.10 -7.08 18.53
CA LEU A 160 -3.25 -8.03 17.44
C LEU A 160 -4.39 -9.01 17.71
N LEU A 161 -4.49 -9.56 18.91
CA LEU A 161 -5.56 -10.50 19.28
C LEU A 161 -6.94 -9.85 19.22
N LEU A 162 -7.11 -8.63 19.74
CA LEU A 162 -8.39 -7.92 19.67
C LEU A 162 -8.74 -7.56 18.22
N LYS A 163 -7.75 -7.10 17.44
CA LYS A 163 -7.97 -6.70 16.05
C LYS A 163 -8.13 -7.87 15.09
N SER A 164 -7.63 -9.07 15.40
CA SER A 164 -7.90 -10.25 14.58
C SER A 164 -9.39 -10.61 14.61
N PHE A 165 -10.03 -10.59 15.78
CA PHE A 165 -11.49 -10.79 15.87
C PHE A 165 -12.27 -9.70 15.12
N TYR A 166 -11.83 -8.45 15.23
CA TYR A 166 -12.42 -7.34 14.49
C TYR A 166 -12.32 -7.54 12.96
N LEU A 167 -11.12 -7.83 12.45
CA LEU A 167 -10.87 -8.02 11.03
C LEU A 167 -11.56 -9.27 10.47
N ALA A 168 -11.59 -10.37 11.22
CA ALA A 168 -12.28 -11.60 10.83
C ALA A 168 -13.80 -11.42 10.63
N ARG A 169 -14.40 -10.38 11.23
CA ARG A 169 -15.81 -10.04 11.01
C ARG A 169 -16.05 -9.21 9.74
N ARG A 170 -14.99 -8.74 9.07
CA ARG A 170 -15.10 -7.86 7.90
C ARG A 170 -15.03 -8.66 6.61
N LEU A 171 -15.91 -8.31 5.65
CA LEU A 171 -15.97 -9.00 4.36
C LEU A 171 -14.67 -8.87 3.55
N PHE A 172 -14.01 -7.71 3.60
CA PHE A 172 -12.78 -7.49 2.85
C PHE A 172 -11.65 -8.44 3.29
N PHE A 173 -11.61 -8.82 4.57
CA PHE A 173 -10.63 -9.76 5.10
C PHE A 173 -10.76 -11.13 4.41
N TRP A 174 -11.98 -11.66 4.36
CA TRP A 174 -12.24 -12.94 3.68
C TRP A 174 -11.98 -12.87 2.18
N ARG A 175 -12.33 -11.75 1.51
CA ARG A 175 -11.96 -11.53 0.11
C ARG A 175 -10.45 -11.62 -0.12
N ALA A 176 -9.65 -11.03 0.78
CA ALA A 176 -8.20 -11.09 0.70
C ALA A 176 -7.67 -12.52 0.95
N VAL A 177 -8.23 -13.23 1.93
CA VAL A 177 -7.89 -14.64 2.22
C VAL A 177 -8.22 -15.54 1.03
N PHE A 178 -9.44 -15.45 0.49
CA PHE A 178 -9.84 -16.25 -0.66
C PHE A 178 -9.01 -15.96 -1.92
N ARG A 179 -8.62 -14.69 -2.15
CA ARG A 179 -7.67 -14.37 -3.24
C ARG A 179 -6.34 -15.08 -3.06
N LYS A 180 -5.75 -15.06 -1.86
CA LYS A 180 -4.48 -15.74 -1.59
C LYS A 180 -4.60 -17.25 -1.77
N ILE A 181 -5.68 -17.87 -1.28
CA ILE A 181 -5.94 -19.30 -1.47
C ILE A 181 -6.07 -19.62 -2.97
N LYS A 182 -6.81 -18.81 -3.73
CA LYS A 182 -6.96 -19.00 -5.18
C LYS A 182 -5.64 -18.89 -5.94
N ILE A 183 -4.77 -17.95 -5.55
CA ILE A 183 -3.43 -17.80 -6.14
C ILE A 183 -2.57 -19.03 -5.81
N PHE A 184 -2.58 -19.47 -4.54
CA PHE A 184 -1.84 -20.66 -4.10
C PHE A 184 -2.28 -21.92 -4.86
N LEU A 185 -3.59 -22.11 -5.06
CA LEU A 185 -4.15 -23.25 -5.80
C LEU A 185 -3.90 -23.19 -7.32
N ARG A 186 -3.60 -22.03 -7.89
CA ARG A 186 -3.23 -21.88 -9.32
C ARG A 186 -1.74 -22.00 -9.58
N GLY A 187 -0.92 -21.91 -8.53
CA GLY A 187 0.54 -22.02 -8.60
C GLY A 187 1.07 -23.43 -8.34
N ASN A 188 0.19 -24.39 -8.08
CA ASN A 188 0.43 -25.84 -8.08
C ASN A 188 -0.36 -26.47 -9.25
#